data_AF-A0A8T3NFG3-F1
#
_entry.id   AF-A0A8T3NFG3-F1
#
_cell.length_a   1.000
_cell.length_b   1.000
_cell.length_c   1.000
_cell.angle_alpha   90.00
_cell.angle_beta   90.00
_cell.angle_gamma   90.00
#
_symmetry.space_group_name_H-M   'P 1'
#
loop_
_entity.id
_entity.type
_entity.pdbx_description
1 polymer ?
#
loop_
_entity_poly.entity_id
_entity_poly.type
_entity_poly.pdbx_seq_one_letter_code
_entity_poly.pdbx_strand_id
1 'polypeptide(L)'
;MAQVARDLRRQPDVDYHLDYQFRAWGSIPEYTDRWPEMDAIDKEVFHLEWVGITESRLEQLQRWAEQGLLTPTQRDHYDELQQLVAQHRPAAEALLSEP
;
A
#
# COMPACT_ATOMS: atom_id res chain seq x y z
N MET A 1 25.79 -32.22 9.93
CA MET A 1 25.22 -31.04 10.59
C MET A 1 25.30 -29.85 9.64
N ALA A 2 24.33 -29.66 8.74
CA ALA A 2 24.27 -28.49 7.87
C ALA A 2 22.82 -28.26 7.41
N GLN A 3 21.97 -27.87 8.35
CA GLN A 3 20.57 -27.52 8.11
C GLN A 3 20.26 -26.24 8.85
N VAL A 4 20.90 -25.12 8.48
CA VAL A 4 20.67 -23.81 9.14
C VAL A 4 20.62 -22.65 8.12
N ALA A 5 20.83 -22.88 6.82
CA ALA A 5 20.93 -21.80 5.83
C ALA A 5 19.81 -21.78 4.76
N ARG A 6 18.66 -22.42 5.03
CA ARG A 6 17.55 -22.51 4.05
C ARG A 6 16.29 -21.67 4.35
N ASP A 7 16.17 -21.05 5.53
CA ASP A 7 14.92 -20.38 5.93
C ASP A 7 14.92 -18.84 5.91
N LEU A 8 16.01 -18.18 5.52
CA LEU A 8 16.03 -16.70 5.40
C LEU A 8 15.52 -16.17 4.05
N ARG A 9 15.08 -17.03 3.11
CA ARG A 9 14.63 -16.61 1.77
C ARG A 9 13.10 -16.55 1.60
N ARG A 10 12.32 -16.71 2.67
CA ARG A 10 10.85 -16.82 2.58
C ARG A 10 10.10 -16.07 3.67
N GLN A 11 10.71 -15.09 4.32
CA GLN A 11 9.88 -14.09 5.00
C GLN A 11 9.31 -13.18 3.91
N PRO A 12 7.97 -13.08 3.77
CA PRO A 12 7.40 -11.99 2.99
C PRO A 12 7.95 -10.69 3.56
N ASP A 13 8.38 -9.78 2.68
CA ASP A 13 8.89 -8.48 3.10
C ASP A 13 7.72 -7.58 3.51
N VAL A 14 7.05 -7.97 4.60
CA VAL A 14 5.85 -7.31 5.14
C VAL A 14 6.18 -5.85 5.43
N ASP A 15 7.38 -5.58 5.95
CA ASP A 15 7.83 -4.22 6.28
C ASP A 15 7.95 -3.36 5.02
N TYR A 16 8.55 -3.88 3.94
CA TYR A 16 8.57 -3.17 2.66
C TYR A 16 7.17 -2.86 2.12
N HIS A 17 6.23 -3.80 2.25
CA HIS A 17 4.85 -3.55 1.83
C HIS A 17 4.14 -2.52 2.70
N LEU A 18 4.32 -2.56 4.03
CA LEU A 18 3.79 -1.55 4.94
C LEU A 18 4.37 -0.16 4.61
N ASP A 19 5.70 -0.06 4.47
CA ASP A 19 6.39 1.20 4.15
C ASP A 19 5.97 1.79 2.81
N TYR A 20 5.74 0.94 1.80
CA TYR A 20 5.20 1.39 0.52
C TYR A 20 3.81 1.98 0.71
N GLN A 21 2.94 1.27 1.44
CA GLN A 21 1.55 1.69 1.59
C GLN A 21 1.39 2.93 2.45
N PHE A 22 2.18 3.10 3.50
CA PHE A 22 2.17 4.35 4.27
C PHE A 22 2.56 5.54 3.40
N ARG A 23 3.53 5.38 2.50
CA ARG A 23 3.93 6.43 1.56
C ARG A 23 2.86 6.70 0.51
N ALA A 24 2.30 5.67 -0.11
CA ALA A 24 1.27 5.81 -1.13
C ALA A 24 -0.03 6.41 -0.58
N TRP A 25 -0.54 5.89 0.53
CA TRP A 25 -1.76 6.43 1.14
C TRP A 25 -1.54 7.79 1.79
N GLY A 26 -0.35 8.04 2.33
CA GLY A 26 0.02 9.34 2.91
C GLY A 26 0.22 10.45 1.88
N SER A 27 0.44 10.13 0.60
CA SER A 27 0.59 11.12 -0.47
C SER A 27 -0.73 11.55 -1.12
N ILE A 28 -1.86 10.89 -0.82
CA ILE A 28 -3.17 11.23 -1.37
C ILE A 28 -3.55 12.71 -1.17
N PRO A 29 -3.32 13.35 -0.01
CA PRO A 29 -3.59 14.77 0.14
C PRO A 29 -2.79 15.63 -0.86
N GLU A 30 -1.51 15.33 -1.08
CA GLU A 30 -0.68 16.05 -2.05
C GLU A 30 -1.22 15.86 -3.48
N TYR A 31 -1.57 14.63 -3.86
CA TYR A 31 -2.18 14.38 -5.16
C TYR A 31 -3.50 15.13 -5.31
N THR A 32 -4.32 15.18 -4.27
CA THR A 32 -5.59 15.91 -4.28
C THR A 32 -5.38 17.40 -4.52
N ASP A 33 -4.40 18.00 -3.83
CA ASP A 33 -4.08 19.42 -3.98
C ASP A 33 -3.53 19.75 -5.37
N ARG A 34 -2.70 18.86 -5.93
CA ARG A 34 -2.02 19.06 -7.22
C ARG A 34 -2.85 18.60 -8.42
N TRP A 35 -3.90 17.81 -8.22
CA TRP A 35 -4.68 17.17 -9.29
C TRP A 35 -5.17 18.13 -10.38
N PRO A 36 -5.64 19.36 -10.07
CA PRO A 36 -6.08 20.31 -11.11
C PRO A 36 -4.96 20.80 -12.03
N GLU A 37 -3.71 20.73 -11.56
CA GLU A 37 -2.51 21.20 -12.27
C GLU A 37 -1.76 20.08 -12.98
N MET A 38 -2.05 18.82 -12.63
CA MET A 38 -1.44 17.65 -13.24
C MET A 38 -1.89 17.49 -14.70
N ASP A 39 -0.93 17.14 -15.55
CA ASP A 39 -1.25 16.81 -16.94
C ASP A 39 -1.86 15.40 -17.06
N ALA A 40 -2.34 15.07 -18.26
CA ALA A 40 -2.98 13.78 -18.52
C ALA A 40 -2.03 12.59 -18.34
N ILE A 41 -0.73 12.76 -18.56
CA ILE A 41 0.26 11.69 -18.40
C ILE A 41 0.45 11.40 -16.92
N ASP A 42 0.59 12.44 -16.09
CA ASP A 42 0.74 12.29 -14.65
C ASP A 42 -0.50 11.64 -14.02
N LYS A 43 -1.71 12.01 -14.48
CA LYS A 43 -2.97 11.37 -14.03
C LYS A 43 -3.08 9.91 -14.45
N GLU A 44 -2.66 9.58 -15.68
CA GLU A 44 -2.61 8.19 -16.15
C GLU A 44 -1.60 7.36 -15.34
N VAL A 45 -0.43 7.91 -15.04
CA VAL A 45 0.58 7.25 -14.18
C VAL A 45 0.01 6.98 -12.80
N PHE A 46 -0.68 7.95 -12.20
CA PHE A 46 -1.39 7.75 -10.93
C PHE A 46 -2.41 6.61 -11.03
N HIS A 47 -3.26 6.60 -12.07
CA HIS A 47 -4.27 5.57 -12.27
C HIS A 47 -3.65 4.17 -12.37
N LEU A 48 -2.62 4.01 -13.21
CA LEU A 48 -1.92 2.73 -13.40
C LEU A 48 -1.23 2.25 -12.12
N GLU A 49 -0.60 3.14 -11.37
CA GLU A 49 0.03 2.78 -10.10
C GLU A 49 -1.01 2.37 -9.06
N TRP A 50 -2.13 3.09 -8.95
CA TRP A 50 -3.14 2.83 -7.92
C TRP A 50 -3.94 1.55 -8.17
N VAL A 51 -4.48 1.38 -9.37
CA VAL A 51 -5.31 0.21 -9.73
C VAL A 51 -4.47 -1.06 -9.88
N GLY A 52 -3.19 -0.92 -10.25
CA GLY A 52 -2.30 -2.07 -10.43
C GLY A 52 -1.49 -2.44 -9.19
N ILE A 53 -0.62 -1.52 -8.75
CA ILE A 53 0.44 -1.80 -7.78
C ILE A 53 -0.06 -1.60 -6.37
N THR A 54 -0.69 -0.46 -6.08
CA THR A 54 -1.13 -0.08 -4.74
C THR A 54 -2.21 -1.03 -4.21
N GLU A 55 -3.24 -1.34 -5.00
CA GLU A 55 -4.28 -2.29 -4.59
C GLU A 55 -3.73 -3.70 -4.36
N SER A 56 -2.96 -4.25 -5.32
CA SER A 56 -2.36 -5.59 -5.21
C SER A 56 -1.49 -5.75 -3.96
N ARG A 57 -0.73 -4.72 -3.60
CA ARG A 57 0.10 -4.72 -2.38
C ARG A 57 -0.75 -4.67 -1.11
N LEU A 58 -1.89 -3.98 -1.13
CA LEU A 58 -2.80 -3.89 0.01
C LEU A 58 -3.47 -5.24 0.26
N GLU A 59 -3.95 -5.87 -0.81
CA GLU A 59 -4.52 -7.22 -0.75
C GLU A 59 -3.50 -8.25 -0.27
N GLN A 60 -2.24 -8.09 -0.64
CA GLN A 60 -1.17 -8.98 -0.17
C GLN A 60 -0.93 -8.83 1.35
N LEU A 61 -0.94 -7.60 1.88
CA LEU A 61 -0.86 -7.35 3.33
C LEU A 61 -2.06 -7.94 4.07
N GLN A 62 -3.26 -7.74 3.54
CA GLN A 62 -4.48 -8.32 4.11
C GLN A 62 -4.40 -9.85 4.18
N ARG A 63 -3.97 -10.50 3.09
CA ARG A 63 -3.80 -11.97 3.06
C ARG A 63 -2.80 -12.44 4.10
N TRP A 64 -1.69 -11.73 4.31
CA TRP A 64 -0.74 -12.09 5.36
C TRP A 64 -1.31 -11.88 6.77
N ALA A 65 -2.09 -10.81 6.98
CA ALA A 65 -2.77 -10.53 8.25
C ALA A 65 -3.79 -11.63 8.60
N GLU A 66 -4.60 -12.04 7.64
CA GLU A 66 -5.59 -13.12 7.78
C GLU A 66 -4.94 -14.49 8.06
N GLN A 67 -3.75 -14.74 7.49
CA GLN A 67 -2.98 -15.95 7.73
C GLN A 67 -2.19 -15.92 9.05
N GLY A 68 -2.24 -14.82 9.82
CA GLY A 68 -1.48 -14.66 11.05
C GLY A 68 0.04 -14.62 10.84
N LEU A 69 0.49 -14.18 9.66
CA LEU A 69 1.92 -14.12 9.31
C LEU A 69 2.62 -12.83 9.76
N LEU A 70 1.86 -11.87 10.30
CA LEU A 70 2.39 -10.62 10.83
C LEU A 70 2.91 -10.86 12.26
N THR A 71 4.08 -10.32 12.55
CA THR A 71 4.54 -10.14 13.93
C THR A 71 3.63 -9.15 14.67
N PRO A 72 3.65 -9.11 16.02
CA PRO A 72 2.85 -8.14 16.77
C PRO A 72 3.07 -6.69 16.33
N THR A 73 4.32 -6.28 16.14
CA THR A 73 4.65 -4.92 15.68
C THR A 73 4.15 -4.64 14.26
N GLN A 74 4.28 -5.61 13.35
CA GLN A 74 3.73 -5.47 12.00
C GLN A 74 2.20 -5.42 11.99
N ARG A 75 1.56 -6.10 12.95
CA ARG A 75 0.11 -6.04 13.13
C ARG A 75 -0.33 -4.66 13.60
N ASP A 76 0.36 -4.08 14.57
CA ASP A 76 0.08 -2.72 15.03
C ASP A 76 0.20 -1.71 13.87
N HIS A 77 1.30 -1.78 13.09
CA HIS A 77 1.48 -0.95 11.89
C HIS A 77 0.42 -1.23 10.80
N TYR A 78 0.01 -2.48 10.61
CA TYR A 78 -1.05 -2.79 9.67
C TYR A 78 -2.38 -2.17 10.09
N ASP A 79 -2.72 -2.21 11.38
CA ASP A 79 -3.94 -1.61 11.91
C ASP A 79 -3.90 -0.07 11.79
N GLU A 80 -2.75 0.57 12.00
CA GLU A 80 -2.53 2.00 11.68
C GLU A 80 -2.71 2.29 10.19
N LEU A 81 -2.15 1.46 9.31
CA LEU A 81 -2.33 1.58 7.87
C LEU A 81 -3.81 1.48 7.47
N GLN A 82 -4.58 0.57 8.07
CA GLN A 82 -6.01 0.45 7.78
C GLN A 82 -6.78 1.74 8.11
N GLN A 83 -6.41 2.44 9.18
CA GLN A 83 -7.01 3.74 9.53
C GLN A 83 -6.65 4.80 8.49
N LEU A 84 -5.39 4.86 8.05
CA LEU A 84 -4.94 5.78 7.01
C LEU A 84 -5.65 5.53 5.67
N VAL A 85 -5.78 4.25 5.28
CA VAL A 85 -6.54 3.84 4.09
C VAL A 85 -7.99 4.29 4.21
N ALA A 86 -8.65 4.02 5.33
CA ALA A 86 -10.04 4.44 5.54
C ALA A 86 -10.22 5.95 5.46
N GLN A 87 -9.25 6.72 5.95
CA GLN A 87 -9.24 8.18 5.90
C GLN A 87 -9.11 8.72 4.47
N HIS A 88 -8.25 8.12 3.63
CA HIS A 88 -7.89 8.66 2.32
C HIS A 88 -8.56 7.97 1.13
N ARG A 89 -9.18 6.80 1.33
CA ARG A 89 -9.90 6.04 0.29
C ARG A 89 -10.93 6.87 -0.48
N PRO A 90 -11.80 7.68 0.16
CA PRO A 90 -12.77 8.48 -0.59
C PRO A 90 -12.12 9.49 -1.54
N ALA A 91 -11.00 10.10 -1.13
CA ALA A 91 -10.26 11.03 -1.97
C ALA A 91 -9.58 10.29 -3.13
N ALA A 92 -8.91 9.16 -2.84
CA ALA A 92 -8.30 8.33 -3.87
C ALA A 92 -9.32 7.87 -4.93
N GLU A 93 -10.50 7.40 -4.51
CA GLU A 93 -11.57 6.96 -5.41
C GLU A 93 -12.12 8.12 -6.26
N ALA A 94 -12.19 9.34 -5.72
CA ALA A 94 -12.59 10.52 -6.47
C ALA A 94 -11.58 10.85 -7.58
N LEU A 95 -10.27 10.81 -7.26
CA LEU A 95 -9.20 11.03 -8.26
C LEU A 95 -9.23 9.96 -9.36
N LEU A 96 -9.44 8.69 -8.99
CA LEU A 96 -9.51 7.58 -9.94
C LEU A 96 -10.76 7.58 -10.84
N SER A 97 -11.80 8.30 -10.44
CA SER A 97 -13.07 8.38 -11.18
C SER A 97 -13.15 9.60 -12.11
N GLU A 98 -12.17 10.51 -12.05
CA GLU A 98 -12.12 11.67 -12.94
C GLU A 98 -11.65 11.26 -14.36
N PRO A 99 -12.38 11.65 -15.42
CA PRO A 99 -12.04 11.36 -16.81
C PRO A 99 -10.96 12.26 -17.41
#